data_AF-A0A814C6J5-F1
#
_entry.id   AF-A0A814C6J5-F1
#
_cell.length_a   1.000
_cell.length_b   1.000
_cell.length_c   1.000
_cell.angle_alpha   90.00
_cell.angle_beta   90.00
_cell.angle_gamma   90.00
#
_symmetry.space_group_name_H-M   'P 1'
#
loop_
_entity.id
_entity.type
_entity.pdbx_description
1 polymer ?
#
loop_
_entity_poly.entity_id
_entity_poly.type
_entity_poly.pdbx_seq_one_letter_code
_entity_poly.pdbx_strand_id
1 'polypeptide(L)'
;MSLKAFPIIFFNMGGEMIYILEQRLSAQEIIDQKSVKVVNDVVSAMFETKFLEQILRPQELYPNKYVKHIFEKLAHSSIMRLNEASMDKLYDLMTMSVKYQIMLCPSAADIMKVTYNHVNSMRKLIRSFTVLDLLDKAFVAFNKFYERLNDAEWLFIRDTVLLFFQDVHIRRNPNSRLSHVLQDFDLDERSTRRGKNNNDDDDDDDLCSMMDRLPGAGNKRR
;
A
#
# COMPACT_ATOMS: atom_id res chain seq x y z
N MET A 1 10.76 14.44 -13.45
CA MET A 1 10.02 13.47 -12.64
C MET A 1 9.96 12.15 -13.40
N SER A 2 10.20 11.03 -12.72
CA SER A 2 10.13 9.69 -13.31
C SER A 2 8.68 9.21 -13.41
N LEU A 3 8.30 8.70 -14.58
CA LEU A 3 7.00 8.05 -14.79
C LEU A 3 6.91 6.64 -14.19
N LYS A 4 8.02 6.12 -13.66
CA LYS A 4 8.11 4.76 -13.11
C LYS A 4 8.15 4.76 -11.57
N ALA A 5 7.85 5.89 -10.92
CA ALA A 5 7.94 6.00 -9.46
C ALA A 5 6.71 5.44 -8.73
N PHE A 6 5.53 5.47 -9.36
CA PHE A 6 4.28 5.13 -8.70
C PHE A 6 4.20 3.67 -8.19
N PRO A 7 4.62 2.64 -8.94
CA PRO A 7 4.57 1.27 -8.41
C PRO A 7 5.45 1.08 -7.18
N ILE A 8 6.59 1.77 -7.08
CA ILE A 8 7.44 1.72 -5.88
C ILE A 8 6.70 2.28 -4.67
N ILE A 9 6.05 3.44 -4.82
CA ILE A 9 5.26 4.07 -3.76
C ILE A 9 4.15 3.09 -3.34
N PHE A 10 3.40 2.58 -4.31
CA PHE A 10 2.26 1.70 -4.07
C PHE A 10 2.64 0.41 -3.33
N PHE A 11 3.64 -0.33 -3.82
CA PHE A 11 4.06 -1.60 -3.21
C PHE A 11 4.64 -1.40 -1.80
N ASN A 12 5.46 -0.36 -1.59
CA ASN A 12 6.08 -0.12 -0.28
C ASN A 12 5.06 0.40 0.74
N MET A 13 4.18 1.33 0.35
CA MET A 13 3.12 1.80 1.24
C MET A 13 2.11 0.70 1.53
N GLY A 14 1.77 -0.14 0.55
CA GLY A 14 0.92 -1.31 0.74
C GLY A 14 1.52 -2.32 1.72
N GLY A 15 2.82 -2.60 1.62
CA GLY A 15 3.52 -3.44 2.58
C GLY A 15 3.46 -2.91 4.01
N GLU A 16 3.75 -1.62 4.20
CA GLU A 16 3.62 -0.95 5.50
C GLU A 16 2.17 -0.98 6.01
N MET A 17 1.18 -0.76 5.13
CA MET A 17 -0.24 -0.84 5.48
C MET A 17 -0.56 -2.20 6.11
N ILE A 18 -0.24 -3.29 5.40
CA ILE A 18 -0.55 -4.65 5.85
C ILE A 18 0.16 -4.94 7.18
N TYR A 19 1.42 -4.52 7.32
CA TYR A 19 2.16 -4.70 8.56
C TYR A 19 1.53 -3.95 9.74
N ILE A 20 1.18 -2.68 9.55
CA ILE A 20 0.56 -1.86 10.60
C ILE A 20 -0.82 -2.39 10.97
N LEU A 21 -1.63 -2.81 9.99
CA LEU A 21 -2.94 -3.40 10.23
C LEU A 21 -2.84 -4.70 11.02
N GLU A 22 -1.94 -5.61 10.64
CA GLU A 22 -1.74 -6.87 11.34
C GLU A 22 -1.29 -6.64 12.79
N GLN A 23 -0.35 -5.73 13.03
CA GLN A 23 0.09 -5.39 14.38
C GLN A 23 -1.05 -4.86 15.26
N ARG A 24 -1.98 -4.08 14.70
CA ARG A 24 -3.15 -3.59 15.47
C ARG A 24 -4.13 -4.67 15.78
N LEU A 25 -4.45 -5.50 14.77
CA LEU A 25 -5.39 -6.59 14.95
C LEU A 25 -4.87 -7.57 16.02
N SER A 26 -3.55 -7.82 16.03
CA SER A 26 -2.87 -8.59 17.07
C SER A 26 -2.93 -7.90 18.44
N ALA A 27 -2.64 -6.60 18.51
CA ALA A 27 -2.63 -5.85 19.77
C ALA A 27 -4.02 -5.73 20.43
N GLN A 28 -5.10 -5.79 19.65
CA GLN A 28 -6.48 -5.79 20.13
C GLN A 28 -7.02 -7.20 20.43
N GLU A 29 -6.15 -8.23 20.38
CA GLU A 29 -6.52 -9.64 20.59
C GLU A 29 -7.70 -10.10 19.72
N ILE A 30 -7.81 -9.53 18.50
CA ILE A 30 -8.86 -9.93 17.57
C ILE A 30 -8.63 -11.38 17.16
N ILE A 31 -9.71 -12.16 17.18
CA ILE A 31 -9.72 -13.59 16.78
C ILE A 31 -8.88 -13.78 15.50
N ASP A 32 -7.84 -14.61 15.58
CA ASP A 32 -6.86 -14.85 14.51
C ASP A 32 -7.50 -15.03 13.13
N GLN A 33 -8.61 -15.74 13.04
CA GLN A 33 -9.32 -15.96 11.78
C GLN A 33 -9.84 -14.67 11.13
N LYS A 34 -10.32 -13.71 11.93
CA LYS A 34 -10.78 -12.40 11.42
C LYS A 34 -9.61 -11.54 11.00
N SER A 35 -8.51 -11.56 11.77
CA SER A 35 -7.29 -10.83 11.42
C SER A 35 -6.70 -11.31 10.09
N VAL A 36 -6.57 -12.63 9.94
CA VAL A 36 -6.13 -13.26 8.69
C VAL A 36 -7.07 -12.93 7.54
N LYS A 37 -8.39 -12.92 7.77
CA LYS A 37 -9.35 -12.52 6.74
C LYS A 37 -9.14 -11.08 6.28
N VAL A 38 -8.99 -10.13 7.21
CA VAL A 38 -8.74 -8.72 6.89
C VAL A 38 -7.48 -8.58 6.03
N VAL A 39 -6.37 -9.21 6.43
CA VAL A 39 -5.13 -9.17 5.65
C VAL A 39 -5.32 -9.76 4.25
N ASN A 40 -5.96 -10.92 4.14
CA ASN A 40 -6.20 -11.56 2.84
C ASN A 40 -7.09 -10.71 1.93
N ASP A 41 -8.17 -10.12 2.47
CA ASP A 41 -9.11 -9.29 1.70
C ASP A 41 -8.41 -8.03 1.15
N VAL A 42 -7.61 -7.34 1.98
CA VAL A 42 -6.87 -6.14 1.57
C VAL A 42 -5.81 -6.49 0.52
N VAL A 43 -5.03 -7.56 0.71
CA VAL A 43 -4.01 -7.99 -0.25
C VAL A 43 -4.65 -8.42 -1.58
N SER A 44 -5.79 -9.11 -1.52
CA SER A 44 -6.52 -9.52 -2.72
C SER A 44 -6.96 -8.32 -3.56
N ALA A 45 -7.55 -7.30 -2.93
CA ALA A 45 -7.94 -6.06 -3.60
C ALA A 45 -6.71 -5.29 -4.12
N MET A 46 -5.61 -5.26 -3.37
CA MET A 46 -4.41 -4.50 -3.73
C MET A 46 -3.69 -5.07 -4.96
N PHE A 47 -3.75 -6.38 -5.16
CA PHE A 47 -3.10 -7.09 -6.26
C PHE A 47 -4.06 -7.72 -7.26
N GLU A 48 -5.32 -7.27 -7.27
CA GLU A 48 -6.26 -7.62 -8.34
C GLU A 48 -5.64 -7.29 -9.70
N THR A 49 -5.86 -8.16 -10.69
CA THR A 49 -5.08 -8.16 -11.93
C THR A 49 -5.29 -6.88 -12.74
N LYS A 50 -6.55 -6.45 -12.94
CA LYS A 50 -6.85 -5.24 -13.73
C LYS A 50 -6.33 -3.99 -13.04
N PHE A 51 -6.51 -3.91 -11.72
CA PHE A 51 -6.02 -2.79 -10.93
C PHE A 51 -4.50 -2.71 -10.97
N LEU A 52 -3.81 -3.84 -10.77
CA LEU A 52 -2.36 -3.92 -10.83
C LEU A 52 -1.81 -3.53 -12.21
N GLU A 53 -2.50 -3.90 -13.29
CA GLU A 53 -2.15 -3.44 -14.65
C GLU A 53 -2.22 -1.92 -14.81
N GLN A 54 -3.05 -1.23 -14.04
CA GLN A 54 -3.07 0.25 -14.01
C GLN A 54 -1.91 0.80 -13.18
N ILE A 55 -1.60 0.16 -12.04
CA ILE A 55 -0.44 0.54 -11.21
C ILE A 55 0.86 0.42 -12.02
N LEU A 56 1.04 -0.68 -12.75
CA LEU A 56 2.26 -1.02 -13.50
C LEU A 56 2.33 -0.36 -14.89
N ARG A 57 1.80 0.86 -15.03
CA ARG A 57 1.96 1.68 -16.22
C ARG A 57 2.92 2.85 -15.93
N PRO A 58 3.77 3.24 -16.90
CA PRO A 58 4.48 4.50 -16.78
C PRO A 58 3.47 5.65 -16.75
N GLN A 59 3.40 6.37 -15.63
CA GLN A 59 2.43 7.43 -15.39
C GLN A 59 2.97 8.50 -14.45
N GLU A 60 2.38 9.70 -14.51
CA GLU A 60 2.69 10.74 -13.55
C GLU A 60 2.18 10.36 -12.15
N LEU A 61 2.81 10.92 -11.12
CA LEU A 61 2.36 10.70 -9.76
C LEU A 61 1.05 11.45 -9.52
N TYR A 62 0.09 10.75 -8.92
CA TYR A 62 -1.11 11.38 -8.42
C TYR A 62 -0.79 12.29 -7.22
N PRO A 63 -1.52 13.41 -7.06
CA PRO A 63 -1.45 14.20 -5.84
C PRO A 63 -1.69 13.34 -4.60
N ASN A 64 -0.96 13.62 -3.51
CA ASN A 64 -0.96 12.82 -2.28
C ASN A 64 -2.38 12.52 -1.75
N LYS A 65 -3.29 13.50 -1.80
CA LYS A 65 -4.71 13.33 -1.43
C LYS A 65 -5.42 12.17 -2.14
N TYR A 66 -5.10 11.92 -3.42
CA TYR A 66 -5.71 10.83 -4.17
C TYR A 66 -5.05 9.49 -3.86
N VAL A 67 -3.73 9.47 -3.64
CA VAL A 67 -3.03 8.27 -3.15
C VAL A 67 -3.57 7.85 -1.79
N LYS A 68 -3.81 8.81 -0.89
CA LYS A 68 -4.50 8.56 0.39
C LYS A 68 -5.88 7.92 0.18
N HIS A 69 -6.67 8.44 -0.75
CA HIS A 69 -7.99 7.88 -1.04
C HIS A 69 -7.92 6.44 -1.59
N ILE A 70 -6.90 6.10 -2.40
CA ILE A 70 -6.64 4.71 -2.84
C ILE A 70 -6.42 3.81 -1.62
N PHE A 71 -5.54 4.20 -0.70
CA PHE A 71 -5.24 3.38 0.48
C PHE A 71 -6.41 3.31 1.47
N GLU A 72 -7.25 4.34 1.54
CA GLU A 72 -8.50 4.31 2.31
C GLU A 72 -9.47 3.26 1.77
N LYS A 73 -9.71 3.26 0.46
CA LYS A 73 -10.54 2.25 -0.21
C LYS A 73 -9.99 0.85 -0.01
N LEU A 74 -8.67 0.66 -0.13
CA LEU A 74 -8.03 -0.63 0.12
C LEU A 74 -8.19 -1.09 1.58
N ALA A 75 -8.00 -0.22 2.55
CA ALA A 75 -8.19 -0.59 3.96
C ALA A 75 -9.65 -0.99 4.26
N HIS A 76 -10.61 -0.35 3.58
CA HIS A 76 -12.04 -0.61 3.68
C HIS A 76 -12.58 -1.67 2.70
N SER A 77 -11.75 -2.31 1.87
CA SER A 77 -12.18 -3.46 1.07
C SER A 77 -12.46 -4.69 1.94
N SER A 78 -11.83 -4.74 3.12
CA SER A 78 -12.11 -5.74 4.14
C SER A 78 -13.33 -5.37 4.99
N ILE A 79 -13.73 -6.31 5.87
CA ILE A 79 -14.75 -6.06 6.89
C ILE A 79 -14.36 -4.95 7.90
N MET A 80 -13.07 -4.61 8.01
CA MET A 80 -12.57 -3.61 8.95
C MET A 80 -13.08 -2.21 8.58
N ARG A 81 -13.52 -1.45 9.58
CA ARG A 81 -13.93 -0.05 9.44
C ARG A 81 -13.07 0.84 10.33
N LEU A 82 -12.22 1.63 9.68
CA LEU A 82 -11.39 2.66 10.32
C LEU A 82 -12.14 3.99 10.24
N ASN A 83 -12.20 4.72 11.35
CA ASN A 83 -12.68 6.11 11.34
C ASN A 83 -11.64 7.04 10.67
N GLU A 84 -12.03 8.28 10.39
CA GLU A 84 -11.18 9.27 9.69
C GLU A 84 -9.83 9.50 10.41
N ALA A 85 -9.87 9.70 11.74
CA ALA A 85 -8.65 9.89 12.52
C ALA A 85 -7.70 8.67 12.48
N SER A 86 -8.26 7.46 12.52
CA SER A 86 -7.53 6.20 12.39
C SER A 86 -7.02 5.96 10.96
N MET A 87 -7.71 6.47 9.94
CA MET A 87 -7.20 6.44 8.56
C MET A 87 -6.04 7.42 8.37
N ASP A 88 -6.14 8.62 8.93
CA ASP A 88 -5.11 9.66 8.86
C ASP A 88 -3.81 9.21 9.50
N LYS A 89 -3.89 8.73 10.74
CA LYS A 89 -2.70 8.23 11.44
C LYS A 89 -2.10 6.99 10.75
N LEU A 90 -2.92 6.14 10.11
CA LEU A 90 -2.41 4.99 9.34
C LEU A 90 -1.61 5.50 8.13
N TYR A 91 -2.16 6.46 7.40
CA TYR A 91 -1.48 7.06 6.25
C TYR A 91 -0.18 7.78 6.63
N ASP A 92 -0.19 8.52 7.73
CA ASP A 92 1.01 9.19 8.26
C ASP A 92 2.09 8.17 8.63
N LEU A 93 1.75 7.08 9.31
CA LEU A 93 2.69 6.01 9.66
C LEU A 93 3.30 5.37 8.41
N MET A 94 2.47 5.00 7.43
CA MET A 94 2.95 4.40 6.18
C MET A 94 3.93 5.33 5.45
N THR A 95 3.53 6.59 5.24
CA THR A 95 4.34 7.55 4.50
C THR A 95 5.65 7.89 5.22
N MET A 96 5.62 8.04 6.56
CA MET A 96 6.82 8.26 7.37
C MET A 96 7.79 7.07 7.29
N SER A 97 7.28 5.84 7.46
CA SER A 97 8.09 4.62 7.42
C SER A 97 8.77 4.43 6.07
N VAL A 98 8.01 4.53 4.97
CA VAL A 98 8.56 4.37 3.61
C VAL A 98 9.57 5.47 3.29
N LYS A 99 9.26 6.75 3.60
CA LYS A 99 10.20 7.85 3.38
C LYS A 99 11.53 7.58 4.10
N TYR A 100 11.46 7.17 5.36
CA TYR A 100 12.65 6.87 6.16
C TYR A 100 13.48 5.73 5.55
N GLN A 101 12.83 4.62 5.16
CA GLN A 101 13.51 3.48 4.53
C GLN A 101 14.22 3.87 3.23
N ILE A 102 13.59 4.68 2.38
CA ILE A 102 14.18 5.14 1.10
C ILE A 102 15.32 6.14 1.33
N MET A 103 15.23 6.98 2.36
CA MET A 103 16.35 7.88 2.73
C MET A 103 17.58 7.09 3.16
N LEU A 104 17.40 5.94 3.81
CA LEU A 104 18.50 5.09 4.27
C LEU A 104 19.16 4.24 3.18
N CYS A 105 18.56 4.14 1.98
CA CYS A 105 19.15 3.40 0.87
C CYS A 105 20.52 3.98 0.48
N PRO A 106 21.63 3.21 0.54
CA PRO A 106 22.94 3.68 0.10
C PRO A 106 22.96 4.02 -1.39
N SER A 107 22.46 3.11 -2.23
CA SER A 107 22.24 3.32 -3.67
C SER A 107 20.76 3.53 -3.99
N ALA A 108 20.45 4.21 -5.08
CA ALA A 108 19.07 4.34 -5.55
C ALA A 108 18.44 3.00 -5.96
N ALA A 109 19.24 2.06 -6.47
CA ALA A 109 18.77 0.71 -6.79
C ALA A 109 18.41 -0.10 -5.53
N ASP A 110 18.92 0.27 -4.35
CA ASP A 110 18.60 -0.42 -3.09
C ASP A 110 17.14 -0.24 -2.66
N ILE A 111 16.39 0.68 -3.28
CA ILE A 111 14.94 0.80 -3.08
C ILE A 111 14.23 -0.53 -3.41
N MET A 112 14.73 -1.29 -4.39
CA MET A 112 14.20 -2.62 -4.66
C MET A 112 14.26 -3.51 -3.42
N LYS A 113 15.35 -3.48 -2.66
CA LYS A 113 15.50 -4.29 -1.44
C LYS A 113 14.42 -3.95 -0.40
N VAL A 114 14.05 -2.69 -0.29
CA VAL A 114 12.94 -2.24 0.56
C VAL A 114 11.63 -2.90 0.10
N THR A 115 11.36 -2.89 -1.21
CA THR A 115 10.17 -3.55 -1.77
C THR A 115 10.18 -5.07 -1.59
N TYR A 116 11.33 -5.73 -1.79
CA TYR A 116 11.48 -7.16 -1.50
C TYR A 116 11.16 -7.47 -0.04
N ASN A 117 11.62 -6.64 0.90
CA ASN A 117 11.34 -6.81 2.31
C ASN A 117 9.84 -6.68 2.61
N HIS A 118 9.16 -5.70 2.03
CA HIS A 118 7.71 -5.52 2.16
C HIS A 118 6.91 -6.70 1.64
N VAL A 119 7.22 -7.15 0.42
CA VAL A 119 6.55 -8.30 -0.18
C VAL A 119 6.82 -9.58 0.63
N ASN A 120 8.05 -9.79 1.10
CA ASN A 120 8.38 -10.93 1.96
C ASN A 120 7.67 -10.87 3.33
N SER A 121 7.49 -9.68 3.89
CA SER A 121 6.70 -9.51 5.11
C SER A 121 5.24 -9.85 4.86
N MET A 122 4.64 -9.36 3.77
CA MET A 122 3.27 -9.73 3.37
C MET A 122 3.10 -11.24 3.20
N ARG A 123 4.04 -11.91 2.51
CA ARG A 123 4.04 -13.39 2.35
C ARG A 123 3.94 -14.13 3.68
N LYS A 124 4.56 -13.63 4.75
CA LYS A 124 4.52 -14.27 6.08
C LYS A 124 3.17 -14.11 6.78
N LEU A 125 2.40 -13.09 6.42
CA LEU A 125 1.11 -12.76 7.05
C LEU A 125 -0.07 -13.42 6.33
N ILE A 126 0.06 -13.65 5.02
CA ILE A 126 -0.98 -14.29 4.20
C ILE A 126 -1.00 -15.79 4.48
N ARG A 127 -2.19 -16.32 4.79
CA ARG A 127 -2.41 -17.78 4.99
C ARG A 127 -3.14 -18.45 3.83
N SER A 128 -3.73 -17.68 2.92
CA SER A 128 -4.44 -18.23 1.75
C SER A 128 -3.49 -18.48 0.59
N PHE A 129 -3.49 -19.70 0.04
CA PHE A 129 -2.67 -20.05 -1.12
C PHE A 129 -3.00 -19.23 -2.36
N THR A 130 -4.28 -18.94 -2.59
CA THR A 130 -4.72 -18.15 -3.75
C THR A 130 -4.19 -16.71 -3.69
N VAL A 131 -4.17 -16.12 -2.51
CA VAL A 131 -3.67 -14.76 -2.27
C VAL A 131 -2.14 -14.71 -2.34
N LEU A 132 -1.45 -15.77 -1.88
CA LEU A 132 0.00 -15.91 -2.06
C LEU A 132 0.39 -15.97 -3.54
N ASP A 133 -0.31 -16.79 -4.33
CA ASP A 133 -0.08 -16.89 -5.77
C ASP A 133 -0.34 -15.55 -6.49
N LEU A 134 -1.38 -14.80 -6.05
CA LEU A 134 -1.65 -13.46 -6.56
C LEU A 134 -0.50 -12.48 -6.26
N LEU A 135 -0.03 -12.45 -5.00
CA LEU A 135 1.11 -11.62 -4.59
C LEU A 135 2.38 -11.98 -5.37
N ASP A 136 2.63 -13.27 -5.59
CA ASP A 136 3.81 -13.74 -6.32
C ASP A 136 3.75 -13.33 -7.79
N LYS A 137 2.60 -13.50 -8.46
CA LYS A 137 2.38 -13.01 -9.83
C LYS A 137 2.56 -11.50 -9.92
N ALA A 138 2.00 -10.76 -8.96
CA ALA A 138 2.14 -9.31 -8.91
C ALA A 138 3.60 -8.89 -8.78
N PHE A 139 4.37 -9.59 -7.93
CA PHE A 139 5.77 -9.29 -7.73
C PHE A 139 6.65 -9.68 -8.92
N VAL A 140 6.32 -10.75 -9.64
CA VAL A 140 6.97 -11.08 -10.93
C VAL A 140 6.72 -9.96 -11.95
N ALA A 141 5.50 -9.47 -12.08
CA ALA A 141 5.16 -8.36 -12.97
C ALA A 141 5.90 -7.07 -12.57
N PHE A 142 5.97 -6.77 -11.28
CA PHE A 142 6.74 -5.65 -10.74
C PHE A 142 8.23 -5.73 -11.11
N ASN A 143 8.88 -6.88 -10.89
CA ASN A 143 10.30 -7.05 -11.24
C ASN A 143 10.54 -6.90 -12.74
N LYS A 144 9.64 -7.44 -13.57
CA LYS A 144 9.70 -7.29 -15.03
C LYS A 144 9.58 -5.82 -15.46
N PHE A 145 8.79 -5.01 -14.76
CA PHE A 145 8.64 -3.58 -15.04
C PHE A 145 9.96 -2.79 -14.84
N TYR A 146 10.82 -3.24 -13.91
CA TYR A 146 12.09 -2.57 -13.57
C TYR A 146 13.35 -3.28 -14.09
N GLU A 147 13.23 -4.41 -14.79
CA GLU A 147 14.34 -5.28 -15.20
C GLU A 147 15.43 -4.54 -16.01
N ARG A 148 15.06 -3.55 -16.81
CA ARG A 148 15.95 -2.85 -17.76
C ARG A 148 16.32 -1.43 -17.35
N LEU A 149 16.24 -1.10 -16.07
CA LEU A 149 16.63 0.23 -15.59
C LEU A 149 18.14 0.39 -15.49
N ASN A 150 18.62 1.56 -15.92
CA ASN A 150 19.99 2.00 -15.63
C ASN A 150 20.06 2.81 -14.32
N ASP A 151 21.29 3.10 -13.87
CA ASP A 151 21.54 3.80 -12.60
C ASP A 151 20.93 5.22 -12.57
N ALA A 152 20.92 5.92 -13.71
CA ALA A 152 20.34 7.26 -13.79
C ALA A 152 18.81 7.22 -13.64
N GLU A 153 18.14 6.25 -14.24
CA GLU A 153 16.70 6.04 -14.04
C GLU A 153 16.37 5.72 -12.59
N TRP A 154 17.20 4.92 -11.91
CA TRP A 154 17.04 4.67 -10.47
C TRP A 154 17.17 5.95 -9.65
N LEU A 155 18.14 6.82 -9.96
CA LEU A 155 18.28 8.12 -9.30
C LEU A 155 17.04 9.00 -9.52
N PHE A 156 16.53 9.09 -10.75
CA PHE A 156 15.30 9.84 -11.03
C PHE A 156 14.09 9.28 -10.30
N ILE A 157 13.96 7.96 -10.19
CA ILE A 157 12.90 7.32 -9.42
C ILE A 157 13.03 7.69 -7.95
N ARG A 158 14.22 7.52 -7.35
CA ARG A 158 14.47 7.87 -5.95
C ARG A 158 14.09 9.32 -5.65
N ASP A 159 14.56 10.25 -6.47
CA ASP A 159 14.27 11.68 -6.32
C ASP A 159 12.77 11.96 -6.41
N THR A 160 12.10 11.39 -7.42
CA THR A 160 10.65 11.53 -7.60
C THR A 160 9.86 10.98 -6.41
N VAL A 161 10.28 9.85 -5.84
CA VAL A 161 9.65 9.25 -4.66
C VAL A 161 9.90 10.10 -3.40
N LEU A 162 11.12 10.59 -3.19
CA LEU A 162 11.42 11.46 -2.05
C LEU A 162 10.68 12.78 -2.13
N LEU A 163 10.51 13.32 -3.33
CA LEU A 163 9.75 14.54 -3.61
C LEU A 163 8.26 14.34 -3.35
N PHE A 164 7.70 13.17 -3.70
CA PHE A 164 6.34 12.81 -3.31
C PHE A 164 6.12 12.84 -1.79
N PHE A 165 7.14 12.47 -1.01
CA PHE A 165 7.10 12.49 0.46
C PHE A 165 7.68 13.77 1.07
N GLN A 166 7.93 14.84 0.31
CA GLN A 166 8.66 16.02 0.81
C GLN A 166 8.03 16.62 2.08
N ASP A 167 6.70 16.74 2.10
CA ASP A 167 5.92 17.39 3.17
C ASP A 167 5.72 16.49 4.40
N VAL A 168 6.12 15.21 4.32
CA VAL A 168 6.01 14.24 5.41
C VAL A 168 7.14 14.46 6.41
N HIS A 169 6.78 14.77 7.65
CA HIS A 169 7.74 15.00 8.73
C HIS A 169 8.11 13.69 9.41
N ILE A 170 9.37 13.27 9.31
CA ILE A 170 9.87 12.12 10.08
C ILE A 170 10.04 12.58 11.52
N ARG A 171 9.05 12.31 12.39
CA ARG A 171 9.26 12.43 13.84
C ARG A 171 10.29 11.38 14.25
N ARG A 172 11.50 11.81 14.60
CA ARG A 172 12.51 10.94 15.22
C ARG A 172 11.92 10.39 16.52
N ASN A 173 11.42 9.18 16.51
CA ASN A 173 11.42 8.37 17.71
C ASN A 173 12.28 7.13 17.47
N PRO A 174 13.58 7.18 17.78
CA PRO A 174 14.52 6.09 17.55
C PRO A 174 14.19 4.81 18.34
N ASN A 175 13.27 4.88 19.31
CA ASN A 175 12.94 3.79 20.23
C ASN A 175 11.44 3.50 20.40
N SER A 176 10.52 4.19 19.72
CA SER A 176 9.15 3.68 19.67
C SER A 176 9.11 2.53 18.68
N ARG A 177 9.26 1.30 19.21
CA ARG A 177 8.46 0.18 18.69
C ARG A 177 7.08 0.75 18.37
N LEU A 178 6.59 0.49 17.16
CA LEU A 178 5.28 0.92 16.67
C LEU A 178 4.18 0.81 17.76
N SER A 179 4.30 -0.16 18.68
CA SER A 179 3.47 -0.37 19.88
C SER A 179 2.91 0.88 20.58
N HIS A 180 3.66 1.99 20.73
CA HIS A 180 3.14 3.17 21.43
C HIS A 180 2.26 4.09 20.56
N VAL A 181 2.46 4.12 19.24
CA VAL A 181 1.58 4.89 18.32
C VAL A 181 0.30 4.09 18.00
N LEU A 182 0.34 2.77 18.19
CA LEU A 182 -0.79 1.86 17.97
C LEU A 182 -1.90 1.97 19.03
N GLN A 183 -1.66 2.61 20.19
CA GLN A 183 -2.66 2.73 21.26
C GLN A 183 -3.81 3.70 20.95
N ASP A 184 -3.63 4.65 20.04
CA ASP A 184 -4.67 5.65 19.73
C ASP A 184 -5.48 5.34 18.45
N PHE A 185 -5.52 4.07 18.02
CA PHE A 185 -6.26 3.62 16.84
C PHE A 185 -7.53 2.87 17.23
N ASP A 186 -8.64 3.61 17.25
CA ASP A 186 -9.96 3.05 17.50
C ASP A 186 -10.51 2.41 16.21
N LEU A 187 -10.86 1.11 16.30
CA LEU A 187 -11.72 0.43 15.32
C LEU A 187 -13.19 0.61 15.74
N ASP A 188 -14.08 0.90 14.79
CA ASP A 188 -15.48 1.12 15.11
C ASP A 188 -16.21 -0.22 15.36
N GLU A 189 -16.39 -0.59 16.64
CA GLU A 189 -16.91 -1.90 17.08
C GLU A 189 -18.32 -2.25 16.55
N ARG A 190 -19.06 -1.25 16.05
CA ARG A 190 -20.43 -1.43 15.53
C ARG A 190 -20.50 -2.10 14.16
N SER A 191 -19.40 -2.21 13.43
CA SER A 191 -19.38 -2.81 12.07
C SER A 191 -19.39 -4.34 12.06
N THR A 192 -19.15 -5.00 13.20
CA THR A 192 -18.98 -6.46 13.29
C THR A 192 -20.27 -7.29 13.35
N ARG A 193 -21.47 -6.67 13.26
CA ARG A 193 -22.77 -7.37 13.35
C ARG A 193 -23.55 -7.51 12.05
N ARG A 194 -23.07 -7.00 10.92
CA ARG A 194 -23.73 -7.19 9.60
C ARG A 194 -22.81 -7.94 8.64
N GLY A 195 -22.84 -9.27 8.75
CA GLY A 195 -22.40 -10.14 7.67
C GLY A 195 -23.58 -10.45 6.73
N LYS A 196 -23.27 -10.48 5.43
CA LYS A 196 -24.08 -10.88 4.25
C LYS A 196 -25.07 -9.84 3.71
N ASN A 197 -24.65 -9.19 2.62
CA ASN A 197 -25.19 -9.51 1.31
C ASN A 197 -24.03 -9.54 0.29
N ASN A 198 -24.02 -10.61 -0.52
CA ASN A 198 -23.11 -10.78 -1.64
C ASN A 198 -23.38 -9.68 -2.66
N ASN A 199 -22.32 -8.99 -3.09
CA ASN A 199 -22.19 -8.30 -4.37
C ASN A 199 -20.67 -8.11 -4.57
N ASP A 200 -19.98 -9.20 -4.91
CA ASP A 200 -18.51 -9.22 -5.06
C ASP A 200 -18.05 -8.67 -6.43
N ASP A 201 -18.92 -7.98 -7.17
CA ASP A 201 -18.62 -7.42 -8.50
C ASP A 201 -18.54 -5.87 -8.51
N ASP A 202 -18.88 -5.19 -7.41
CA ASP A 202 -19.01 -3.71 -7.39
C ASP A 202 -17.72 -2.97 -6.98
N ASP A 203 -16.81 -3.60 -6.21
CA ASP A 203 -15.60 -2.93 -5.71
C ASP A 203 -14.47 -2.84 -6.76
N ASP A 204 -14.44 -3.77 -7.72
CA ASP A 204 -13.41 -3.88 -8.78
C ASP A 204 -13.51 -2.72 -9.80
N ASP A 205 -14.73 -2.37 -10.19
CA ASP A 205 -14.99 -1.23 -11.07
C ASP A 205 -14.71 0.10 -10.34
N ASP A 206 -14.84 0.15 -9.01
CA ASP A 206 -14.60 1.37 -8.24
C ASP A 206 -13.10 1.75 -8.22
N LEU A 207 -12.18 0.83 -7.92
CA LEU A 207 -10.73 1.14 -7.88
C LEU A 207 -10.15 1.46 -9.27
N CYS A 208 -10.52 0.69 -10.29
CA CYS A 208 -10.10 0.95 -11.67
C CYS A 208 -10.69 2.26 -12.21
N SER A 209 -11.99 2.48 -12.02
CA SER A 209 -12.62 3.73 -12.48
C SER A 209 -12.15 4.95 -11.68
N MET A 210 -11.73 4.76 -10.44
CA MET A 210 -11.15 5.83 -9.65
C MET A 210 -9.85 6.32 -10.28
N MET A 211 -8.95 5.42 -10.70
CA MET A 211 -7.72 5.79 -11.43
C MET A 211 -8.02 6.59 -12.69
N ASP A 212 -8.98 6.15 -13.50
CA ASP A 212 -9.37 6.83 -14.75
C ASP A 212 -9.95 8.23 -14.51
N ARG A 213 -10.49 8.50 -13.32
CA ARG A 213 -11.03 9.81 -12.91
C ARG A 213 -10.00 10.72 -12.25
N LEU A 214 -8.78 10.25 -11.97
CA LEU A 214 -7.74 11.05 -11.33
C LEU A 214 -7.10 12.05 -12.32
N PRO A 215 -6.86 13.30 -11.89
CA PRO A 215 -6.11 14.25 -12.71
C PRO A 215 -4.69 13.72 -12.92
N GLY A 216 -4.29 13.56 -14.20
CA GLY A 216 -2.99 13.00 -14.60
C GLY A 216 -3.05 11.61 -15.24
N ALA A 217 -4.18 10.90 -15.18
CA ALA A 217 -4.37 9.62 -15.89
C ALA A 217 -4.45 9.79 -17.43
N GLY A 218 -4.48 11.04 -17.91
CA GLY A 218 -4.54 11.40 -19.31
C GLY A 218 -3.18 11.37 -20.00
N ASN A 219 -2.75 10.20 -20.46
CA ASN A 219 -1.96 10.15 -21.69
C ASN A 219 -2.55 9.15 -22.69
N LYS A 220 -3.76 9.45 -23.16
CA LYS A 220 -4.30 8.93 -24.42
C LYS A 220 -5.10 10.03 -25.12
N ARG A 221 -4.46 10.70 -26.07
CA ARG A 221 -4.86 10.89 -27.47
C ARG A 221 -4.22 12.15 -28.05
N ARG A 222 -3.11 11.96 -28.74
CA ARG A 222 -2.91 12.42 -30.11
C ARG A 222 -1.71 11.72 -30.73
#